data_AF-W9YBH8-F1
#
_entry.id   AF-W9YBH8-F1
#
_cell.length_a   1.000
_cell.length_b   1.000
_cell.length_c   1.000
_cell.angle_alpha   90.00
_cell.angle_beta   90.00
_cell.angle_gamma   90.00
#
_symmetry.space_group_name_H-M   'P 1'
#
loop_
_entity.id
_entity.type
_entity.pdbx_description
1 polymer ?
#
loop_
_entity_poly.entity_id
_entity_poly.type
_entity_poly.pdbx_seq_one_letter_code
_entity_poly.pdbx_strand_id
1 'polypeptide(L)'
;MPPPSHVKDIAPPEHLTSVAASGFASGVLRFGTISLLTHFLLNRTNPIYRGLTVQFKVYIQISAMTLGGCIFAEKQVTDYNNAVRRRNRALERSRRAWSEEMEIREQAEQRATKAQMAAAAKTITDDGQ
;
A
#
# COMPACT_ATOMS: atom_id res chain seq x y z
N MET A 1 -16.52 -12.10 -18.06
CA MET A 1 -16.94 -11.23 -16.95
C MET A 1 -16.76 -9.76 -17.36
N PRO A 2 -17.79 -8.91 -17.28
CA PRO A 2 -17.60 -7.48 -17.51
C PRO A 2 -16.72 -6.88 -16.40
N PRO A 3 -15.90 -5.86 -16.71
CA PRO A 3 -15.06 -5.21 -15.71
C PRO A 3 -15.93 -4.54 -14.65
N PRO A 4 -15.56 -4.58 -13.36
CA PRO A 4 -16.32 -3.94 -12.30
C PRO A 4 -16.19 -2.42 -12.43
N SER A 5 -17.13 -1.79 -13.15
CA SER A 5 -17.18 -0.34 -13.42
C SER A 5 -17.89 0.45 -12.31
N HIS A 6 -18.11 -0.16 -11.14
CA HIS A 6 -18.90 0.41 -10.05
C HIS A 6 -18.23 0.23 -8.67
N VAL A 7 -16.99 0.67 -8.53
CA VAL A 7 -16.43 0.94 -7.19
C VAL A 7 -16.43 2.46 -7.02
N LYS A 8 -17.54 3.00 -6.52
CA LYS A 8 -17.72 4.44 -6.27
C LYS A 8 -17.50 4.85 -4.81
N ASP A 9 -17.31 3.89 -3.91
CA ASP A 9 -16.92 4.13 -2.52
C ASP A 9 -15.52 3.59 -2.26
N ILE A 10 -14.50 4.33 -2.70
CA ILE A 10 -13.17 4.23 -2.12
C ILE A 10 -13.05 5.37 -1.11
N ALA A 11 -13.68 5.21 0.06
CA ALA A 11 -13.21 5.95 1.21
C ALA A 11 -11.71 5.63 1.33
N PRO A 12 -10.81 6.64 1.41
CA PRO A 12 -9.39 6.38 1.56
C PRO A 12 -9.25 5.50 2.80
N PRO A 13 -8.73 4.26 2.67
CA PRO A 13 -8.71 3.36 3.81
C PRO A 13 -7.92 4.01 4.94
N GLU A 14 -8.36 3.81 6.18
CA GLU A 14 -7.92 4.56 7.38
C GLU A 14 -6.39 4.60 7.60
N HIS A 15 -5.66 3.67 6.98
CA HIS A 15 -4.20 3.66 7.00
C HIS A 15 -3.54 4.69 6.06
N LEU A 16 -4.24 5.25 5.06
CA LEU A 16 -3.65 6.23 4.15
C LEU A 16 -3.36 7.55 4.87
N THR A 17 -4.23 7.96 5.78
CA THR A 17 -4.05 9.18 6.55
C THR A 17 -2.86 9.07 7.50
N SER A 18 -2.65 7.91 8.13
CA SER A 18 -1.49 7.67 9.00
C SER A 18 -0.18 7.53 8.22
N VAL A 19 -0.20 6.94 7.02
CA VAL A 19 0.95 6.88 6.11
C VAL A 19 1.33 8.27 5.59
N ALA A 20 0.35 9.10 5.23
CA ALA A 20 0.58 10.48 4.85
C ALA A 20 1.10 11.32 6.04
N ALA A 21 0.51 11.14 7.23
CA ALA A 21 0.90 11.85 8.45
C ALA A 21 2.32 11.51 8.90
N SER A 22 2.73 10.25 8.80
CA SER A 22 4.11 9.84 9.10
C SER A 22 5.11 10.38 8.08
N GLY A 23 4.74 10.40 6.79
CA GLY A 23 5.50 11.08 5.74
C GLY A 23 5.68 12.57 6.07
N PHE A 24 4.59 13.26 6.39
CA PHE A 24 4.59 14.68 6.78
C PHE A 24 5.46 14.94 8.01
N ALA A 25 5.30 14.16 9.08
CA ALA A 25 6.08 14.29 10.29
C ALA A 25 7.58 14.12 10.02
N SER A 26 7.96 13.17 9.16
CA SER A 26 9.35 12.98 8.77
C SER A 26 9.92 14.15 7.96
N GLY A 27 9.10 14.78 7.12
CA GLY A 27 9.47 15.98 6.36
C GLY A 27 9.62 17.20 7.27
N VAL A 28 8.66 17.42 8.16
CA VAL A 28 8.68 18.49 9.17
C VAL A 28 9.88 18.37 10.10
N LEU A 29 10.23 17.17 10.58
CA LEU A 29 11.40 16.97 11.45
C LEU A 29 12.72 17.30 10.74
N ARG A 30 12.90 16.81 9.50
CA ARG A 30 14.13 17.03 8.73
C ARG A 30 14.28 18.50 8.33
N PHE A 31 13.23 19.12 7.82
CA PHE A 31 13.29 20.54 7.45
C PHE A 31 13.23 21.46 8.67
N GLY A 32 12.57 21.06 9.75
CA GLY A 32 12.49 21.82 11.01
C GLY A 32 13.86 21.94 11.68
N THR A 33 14.66 20.88 11.71
CA THR A 33 16.03 20.92 12.25
C THR A 33 16.96 21.80 11.42
N ILE A 34 16.90 21.71 10.09
CA ILE A 34 17.65 22.57 9.16
C ILE A 34 17.22 24.03 9.31
N SER A 35 15.91 24.27 9.42
CA SER A 35 15.35 25.61 9.56
C SER A 35 15.75 26.24 10.89
N LEU A 36 15.73 25.49 12.00
CA LEU A 36 16.20 25.97 13.31
C LEU A 36 17.69 26.34 13.28
N LEU A 37 18.53 25.49 12.69
CA LEU A 37 19.97 25.73 12.52
C LEU A 37 20.23 26.97 11.66
N THR A 38 19.53 27.06 10.53
CA THR A 38 19.62 28.20 9.61
C THR A 38 19.20 29.48 10.32
N HIS A 39 18.11 29.45 11.10
CA HIS A 39 17.65 30.61 11.86
C HIS A 39 18.66 31.07 12.91
N PHE A 40 19.24 30.12 13.65
CA PHE A 40 20.25 30.41 14.67
C PHE A 40 21.53 30.99 14.05
N LEU A 41 21.96 30.46 12.90
CA LEU A 41 23.15 30.90 12.18
C LEU A 41 22.95 32.27 11.52
N LEU A 42 21.80 32.52 10.89
CA LEU A 42 21.49 33.82 10.28
C LEU A 42 21.31 34.91 11.33
N ASN A 43 20.73 34.59 12.49
CA ASN A 43 20.59 35.53 13.61
C ASN A 43 21.95 35.98 14.17
N ARG A 44 22.99 35.14 14.08
CA ARG A 44 24.34 35.44 14.54
C ARG A 44 25.19 36.22 13.53
N THR A 45 24.98 35.99 12.24
CA THR A 45 25.97 36.40 11.20
C THR A 45 25.56 37.63 10.38
N ASN A 46 24.25 37.92 10.21
CA ASN A 46 23.80 38.95 9.27
C ASN A 46 23.11 40.14 9.95
N PRO A 47 23.65 41.38 9.85
CA PRO A 47 23.04 42.59 10.41
C PRO A 47 21.72 42.97 9.72
N ILE A 48 21.51 42.56 8.46
CA ILE A 48 20.25 42.77 7.71
C ILE A 48 19.10 41.96 8.34
N TYR A 49 19.39 40.78 8.92
CA TYR A 49 18.39 39.96 9.60
C TYR A 49 18.00 40.49 10.99
N ARG A 50 18.74 41.46 11.56
CA ARG A 50 18.39 42.09 12.86
C ARG A 50 17.24 43.11 12.74
N GLY A 51 17.04 43.72 11.58
CA GLY A 51 15.97 44.68 11.34
C GLY A 51 14.61 44.08 10.93
N LEU A 52 14.58 42.78 10.61
CA LEU A 52 13.39 42.08 10.13
C LEU A 52 12.50 41.64 11.30
N THR A 53 11.19 41.86 11.18
CA THR A 53 10.21 41.53 12.23
C THR A 53 10.26 40.04 12.59
N VAL A 54 10.08 39.73 13.87
CA VAL A 54 10.02 38.35 14.37
C VAL A 54 8.89 37.56 13.68
N GLN A 55 7.80 38.23 13.31
CA GLN A 55 6.69 37.63 12.56
C GLN A 55 7.09 37.15 11.17
N PHE A 56 7.83 37.96 10.40
CA PHE A 56 8.27 37.58 9.05
C PHE A 56 9.27 36.40 9.07
N LYS A 57 10.10 36.35 10.11
CA LYS A 57 11.03 35.26 10.39
C LYS A 57 10.34 33.92 10.63
N VAL A 58 9.35 33.91 11.53
CA VAL A 58 8.57 32.71 11.85
C VAL A 58 7.74 32.27 10.64
N TYR A 59 7.20 33.22 9.88
CA TYR A 59 6.46 32.94 8.65
C TYR A 59 7.31 32.12 7.66
N ILE A 60 8.52 32.60 7.31
CA ILE A 60 9.41 31.86 6.40
C ILE A 60 9.76 30.48 6.96
N GLN A 61 9.98 30.37 8.28
CA GLN A 61 10.32 29.12 8.93
C GLN A 61 9.20 28.08 8.86
N ILE A 62 7.96 28.48 9.19
CA ILE A 62 6.79 27.60 9.10
C ILE A 62 6.49 27.27 7.65
N SER A 63 6.60 28.22 6.71
CA SER A 63 6.41 27.97 5.28
C SER A 63 7.38 26.91 4.75
N ALA A 64 8.67 27.00 5.08
CA ALA A 64 9.67 26.00 4.69
C ALA A 64 9.39 24.62 5.32
N MET A 65 8.96 24.60 6.58
CA MET A 65 8.65 23.37 7.30
C MET A 65 7.40 22.68 6.74
N THR A 66 6.34 23.43 6.46
CA THR A 66 5.10 22.93 5.85
C THR A 66 5.36 22.40 4.45
N LEU A 67 6.14 23.12 3.64
CA LEU A 67 6.51 22.65 2.30
C LEU A 67 7.30 21.33 2.36
N GLY A 68 8.29 21.24 3.26
CA GLY A 68 9.05 20.00 3.48
C GLY A 68 8.18 18.84 3.95
N GLY A 69 7.20 19.10 4.81
CA GLY A 69 6.21 18.12 5.24
C GLY A 69 5.35 17.62 4.08
N CYS A 70 4.80 18.51 3.26
CA CYS A 70 3.95 18.15 2.14
C CYS A 70 4.67 17.29 1.09
N ILE A 71 5.91 17.66 0.71
CA ILE A 71 6.71 16.90 -0.27
C ILE A 71 6.92 15.45 0.18
N PHE A 72 7.26 15.25 1.45
CA PHE A 72 7.53 13.92 1.98
C PHE A 72 6.25 13.09 2.21
N ALA A 73 5.13 13.74 2.52
CA ALA A 73 3.82 13.10 2.58
C ALA A 73 3.40 12.55 1.22
N GLU A 74 3.54 13.35 0.16
CA GLU A 74 3.22 12.94 -1.21
C GLU A 74 4.09 11.77 -1.69
N LYS A 75 5.40 11.81 -1.40
CA LYS A 75 6.31 10.70 -1.70
C LYS A 75 5.87 9.42 -0.99
N GLN A 76 5.56 9.51 0.31
CA GLN A 76 5.21 8.35 1.12
C GLN A 76 3.89 7.69 0.67
N VAL A 77 2.89 8.49 0.26
CA VAL A 77 1.63 8.00 -0.32
C VAL A 77 1.88 7.35 -1.69
N THR A 78 2.74 7.94 -2.51
CA THR A 78 3.10 7.39 -3.82
C THR A 78 3.79 6.03 -3.69
N ASP A 79 4.74 5.92 -2.76
CA ASP A 79 5.44 4.67 -2.47
C ASP A 79 4.48 3.58 -1.97
N TYR A 80 3.53 3.97 -1.11
CA TYR A 80 2.47 3.08 -0.65
C TYR A 80 1.59 2.57 -1.79
N ASN A 81 1.09 3.46 -2.65
CA ASN A 81 0.28 3.08 -3.81
C ASN A 81 1.02 2.13 -4.76
N ASN A 82 2.31 2.37 -4.99
CA ASN A 82 3.15 1.48 -5.79
C ASN A 82 3.35 0.11 -5.13
N ALA A 83 3.49 0.07 -3.80
CA ALA A 83 3.56 -1.19 -3.06
C ALA A 83 2.26 -1.99 -3.14
N VAL A 84 1.10 -1.33 -3.01
CA VAL A 84 -0.23 -1.97 -3.17
C VAL A 84 -0.37 -2.57 -4.57
N ARG A 85 -0.01 -1.82 -5.61
CA ARG A 85 -0.02 -2.33 -7.00
C ARG A 85 0.88 -3.56 -7.17
N ARG A 86 2.08 -3.57 -6.57
CA ARG A 86 2.96 -4.75 -6.58
C ARG A 86 2.35 -5.94 -5.86
N ARG A 87 1.75 -5.72 -4.68
CA ARG A 87 1.10 -6.76 -3.88
C ARG A 87 -0.07 -7.39 -4.62
N ASN A 88 -0.93 -6.58 -5.24
CA ASN A 88 -2.07 -7.08 -6.00
C ASN A 88 -1.62 -7.96 -7.18
N ARG A 89 -0.56 -7.57 -7.90
CA ARG A 89 0.03 -8.40 -8.97
C ARG A 89 0.65 -9.71 -8.46
N ALA A 90 1.12 -9.76 -7.22
CA ALA A 90 1.62 -11.01 -6.62
C ALA A 90 0.47 -11.92 -6.20
N LEU A 91 -0.56 -11.36 -5.56
CA LEU A 91 -1.76 -12.11 -5.15
C LEU A 91 -2.49 -12.72 -6.34
N GLU A 92 -2.54 -12.04 -7.48
CA GLU A 92 -3.15 -12.59 -8.68
C GLU A 92 -2.40 -13.83 -9.20
N ARG A 93 -1.07 -13.86 -9.10
CA ARG A 93 -0.28 -15.05 -9.42
C ARG A 93 -0.57 -16.20 -8.45
N SER A 94 -0.65 -15.90 -7.15
CA SER A 94 -1.01 -16.90 -6.13
C SER A 94 -2.43 -17.45 -6.33
N ARG A 95 -3.39 -16.60 -6.72
CA ARG A 95 -4.77 -17.03 -7.02
C ARG A 95 -4.82 -17.98 -8.21
N ARG A 96 -4.02 -17.75 -9.26
CA ARG A 96 -3.95 -18.63 -10.44
C ARG A 96 -3.38 -20.00 -10.10
N ALA A 97 -2.28 -20.06 -9.33
CA ALA A 97 -1.74 -21.32 -8.85
C ALA A 97 -2.76 -22.09 -7.98
N TRP A 98 -3.46 -21.38 -7.09
CA TRP A 98 -4.48 -21.98 -6.25
C TRP A 98 -5.69 -22.50 -7.04
N SER A 99 -6.13 -21.81 -8.09
CA SER A 99 -7.23 -22.30 -8.94
C SER A 99 -6.84 -23.55 -9.72
N GLU A 100 -5.62 -23.59 -10.25
CA GLU A 100 -5.09 -24.76 -10.96
C GLU A 100 -5.02 -25.99 -10.04
N GLU A 101 -4.56 -25.82 -8.79
CA GLU A 101 -4.52 -26.89 -7.79
C GLU A 101 -5.92 -27.44 -7.44
N MET A 102 -6.92 -26.56 -7.35
CA MET A 102 -8.31 -26.95 -7.08
C MET A 102 -8.92 -27.74 -8.24
N GLU A 103 -8.68 -27.32 -9.49
CA GLU A 103 -9.15 -28.04 -10.68
C GLU A 103 -8.54 -29.45 -10.80
N ILE A 104 -7.25 -29.61 -10.48
CA ILE A 104 -6.57 -30.91 -10.47
C ILE A 104 -7.17 -31.83 -9.39
N ARG A 105 -7.45 -31.29 -8.20
CA ARG A 105 -8.08 -32.03 -7.10
C ARG A 105 -9.48 -32.52 -7.48
N GLU A 106 -10.29 -31.65 -8.08
CA GLU A 106 -11.64 -32.00 -8.52
C GLU A 106 -11.60 -33.11 -9.59
N GLN A 107 -10.69 -33.03 -10.55
CA GLN A 107 -10.51 -34.08 -11.57
C GLN A 107 -10.08 -35.42 -10.95
N ALA A 108 -9.23 -35.40 -9.92
CA ALA A 108 -8.81 -36.61 -9.22
C ALA A 108 -9.96 -37.25 -8.44
N GLU A 109 -10.77 -36.45 -7.75
CA GLU A 109 -11.96 -36.91 -7.03
C GLU A 109 -13.00 -37.51 -7.98
N GLN A 110 -13.25 -36.87 -9.13
CA GLN A 110 -14.16 -37.42 -10.14
C GLN A 110 -13.66 -38.75 -10.73
N ARG A 111 -12.35 -38.89 -10.96
CA ARG A 111 -11.75 -40.14 -11.42
C ARG A 111 -11.86 -41.25 -10.36
N ALA A 112 -11.66 -40.92 -9.08
CA ALA A 112 -11.82 -41.86 -7.97
C ALA A 112 -13.27 -42.33 -7.81
N THR A 113 -14.23 -41.41 -7.86
CA THR A 113 -15.67 -41.74 -7.78
C THR A 113 -16.09 -42.61 -8.96
N LYS A 114 -15.68 -42.28 -10.20
CA LYS A 114 -15.97 -43.12 -11.38
C LYS A 114 -15.34 -44.51 -11.27
N ALA A 115 -14.11 -44.61 -10.77
CA ALA A 115 -13.45 -45.89 -10.55
C ALA A 115 -14.16 -46.72 -9.47
N GLN A 116 -14.62 -46.11 -8.38
CA GLN A 116 -15.42 -46.78 -7.34
C GLN A 116 -16.76 -47.27 -7.89
N MET A 117 -17.46 -46.47 -8.71
CA MET A 117 -18.71 -46.88 -9.35
C MET A 117 -18.49 -48.04 -10.34
N ALA A 118 -17.39 -48.02 -11.11
CA ALA A 118 -17.04 -49.11 -12.02
C ALA A 118 -16.66 -50.39 -11.26
N ALA A 119 -15.95 -50.28 -10.14
CA ALA A 119 -15.62 -51.41 -9.27
C ALA A 119 -16.88 -52.01 -8.64
N ALA A 120 -17.77 -51.17 -8.09
CA ALA A 120 -19.04 -51.62 -7.51
C ALA A 120 -19.93 -52.32 -8.55
N ALA A 121 -20.02 -51.78 -9.77
CA ALA A 121 -20.74 -52.42 -10.87
C ALA A 121 -20.15 -53.78 -11.25
N LYS A 122 -18.81 -53.91 -11.22
CA LYS A 122 -18.13 -55.17 -11.49
C LYS A 122 -18.39 -56.21 -10.41
N THR A 123 -18.38 -55.85 -9.13
CA THR A 123 -18.71 -56.76 -8.02
C THR A 123 -20.15 -57.28 -8.11
N ILE A 124 -21.11 -56.41 -8.45
CA ILE A 124 -22.52 -56.80 -8.63
C ILE A 124 -22.70 -57.77 -9.81
N THR A 125 -21.84 -57.68 -10.83
CA THR A 125 -21.88 -58.58 -11.99
C THR A 125 -21.26 -59.95 -11.69
N ASP A 126 -20.30 -60.02 -10.76
CA ASP A 126 -19.59 -61.25 -10.38
C ASP A 126 -20.38 -62.11 -9.38
N ASP A 127 -21.17 -61.49 -8.50
CA ASP A 127 -22.04 -62.19 -7.53
C ASP A 127 -23.35 -62.75 -8.16
N GLY A 128 -23.60 -62.48 -9.45
CA GLY A 128 -24.81 -62.85 -10.18
C GLY A 128 -24.69 -64.02 -11.17
N GLN A 129 -23.51 -64.67 -11.24
CA GLN A 129 -23.25 -65.90 -11.99
C GLN A 129 -23.09 -67.08 -11.05
#